data_AF-A0A5C5ZDR0-F1
#
_entry.id   AF-A0A5C5ZDR0-F1
#
_cell.length_a   1.000
_cell.length_b   1.000
_cell.length_c   1.000
_cell.angle_alpha   90.00
_cell.angle_beta   90.00
_cell.angle_gamma   90.00
#
_symmetry.space_group_name_H-M   'P 1'
#
loop_
_entity.id
_entity.type
_entity.pdbx_description
1 polymer ?
#
loop_
_entity_poly.entity_id
_entity_poly.type
_entity_poly.pdbx_seq_one_letter_code
_entity_poly.pdbx_strand_id
1 'polypeptide(L)'
;MLSDSLRQRLEALNRDRLPAVPARPRPVAAPPQRAAELTTLHSPRVEGSAAIEATEFGEHALYTLPVAELWPKGPGLVAGRLEHLSQQPLEGELGELVQAMPGRVALLDLETCGLSGAALFLVGLLRWVDNEPTVELLFARSYAEEAAVLASLWRRLNDIDVLVTFNGKSFDWPMVVDRSRRYLLHKKLELPTPRHVDMLHHARRKYKAVLPDCKLQTIESQVCRRPRGPDIPGSQIPAAYDNYVRTGRDDEMRQVRQHNALDLVTLLDITMRVAS
;
A
#
# COMPACT_ATOMS: atom_id res chain seq x y z
N MET A 1 4.93 -27.56 -13.09
CA MET A 1 5.26 -27.10 -14.45
C MET A 1 4.16 -26.14 -14.88
N LEU A 2 4.48 -24.89 -15.21
CA LEU A 2 3.49 -23.91 -15.70
C LEU A 2 2.98 -24.35 -17.06
N SER A 3 1.67 -24.23 -17.32
CA SER A 3 1.07 -24.63 -18.60
C SER A 3 1.56 -23.73 -19.74
N ASP A 4 1.74 -24.31 -20.92
CA ASP A 4 2.23 -23.59 -22.11
C ASP A 4 1.34 -22.39 -22.50
N SER A 5 0.05 -22.46 -22.15
CA SER A 5 -0.91 -21.36 -22.27
C SER A 5 -0.53 -20.12 -21.43
N LEU A 6 0.05 -20.32 -20.24
CA LEU A 6 0.44 -19.25 -19.33
C LEU A 6 1.79 -18.63 -19.75
N ARG A 7 2.71 -19.43 -20.30
CA ARG A 7 3.92 -18.94 -20.95
C ARG A 7 3.62 -18.10 -22.18
N GLN A 8 2.71 -18.55 -23.05
CA GLN A 8 2.32 -17.78 -24.24
C GLN A 8 1.65 -16.45 -23.88
N ARG A 9 0.85 -16.39 -22.80
CA ARG A 9 0.28 -15.14 -22.29
C ARG A 9 1.33 -14.19 -21.71
N LEU A 10 2.35 -14.71 -21.01
CA LEU A 10 3.47 -13.91 -20.49
C LEU A 10 4.40 -13.40 -21.60
N GLU A 11 4.63 -14.18 -22.65
CA GLU A 11 5.43 -13.75 -23.80
C GLU A 11 4.70 -12.71 -24.67
N ALA A 12 3.36 -12.80 -24.78
CA ALA A 12 2.54 -11.81 -25.48
C ALA A 12 2.53 -10.44 -24.77
N LEU A 13 2.60 -10.42 -23.43
CA LEU A 13 2.72 -9.18 -22.65
C LEU A 13 4.09 -8.49 -22.76
N ASN A 14 5.11 -9.19 -23.28
CA ASN A 14 6.51 -8.74 -23.29
C ASN A 14 7.08 -8.49 -24.70
N ARG A 15 6.24 -8.58 -25.76
CA ARG A 15 6.68 -8.44 -27.17
C ARG A 15 5.99 -7.35 -27.99
N ASP A 16 5.19 -6.48 -27.38
CA ASP A 16 4.78 -5.27 -28.07
C ASP A 16 5.94 -4.27 -28.10
N ARG A 17 6.59 -4.18 -29.27
CA ARG A 17 7.52 -3.11 -29.62
C ARG A 17 6.86 -1.78 -29.27
N LEU A 18 7.53 -0.97 -28.46
CA LEU A 18 7.20 0.45 -28.28
C LEU A 18 7.05 1.10 -29.67
N PRO A 19 5.93 1.76 -29.98
CA PRO A 19 5.81 2.52 -31.22
C PRO A 19 6.85 3.65 -31.24
N ALA A 20 7.38 3.94 -32.42
CA ALA A 20 8.33 5.03 -32.63
C ALA A 20 7.75 6.37 -32.13
N VAL A 21 8.59 7.15 -31.47
CA VAL A 21 8.28 8.50 -30.97
C VAL A 21 7.78 9.37 -32.14
N PRO A 22 6.54 9.89 -32.13
CA PRO A 22 6.12 10.86 -33.11
C PRO A 22 6.84 12.20 -32.88
N ALA A 23 7.15 12.89 -33.98
CA ALA A 23 7.82 14.20 -33.97
C ALA A 23 7.08 15.22 -33.10
N ARG A 24 7.86 16.07 -32.39
CA ARG A 24 7.36 17.11 -31.48
C ARG A 24 6.34 18.02 -32.17
N PRO A 25 5.13 18.23 -31.61
CA PRO A 25 4.26 19.32 -32.04
C PRO A 25 4.86 20.68 -31.64
N ARG A 26 4.61 21.70 -32.48
CA ARG A 26 4.99 23.11 -32.24
C ARG A 26 4.46 23.60 -30.88
N PRO A 27 5.20 24.47 -30.16
CA PRO A 27 4.77 24.98 -28.86
C PRO A 27 3.52 25.86 -29.02
N VAL A 28 2.45 25.48 -28.31
CA VAL A 28 1.28 26.33 -28.07
C VAL A 28 1.58 27.19 -26.85
N ALA A 29 1.28 28.49 -26.93
CA ALA A 29 1.55 29.47 -25.88
C ALA A 29 0.90 29.06 -24.55
N ALA A 30 1.66 29.16 -23.46
CA ALA A 30 1.22 28.83 -22.12
C ALA A 30 0.20 29.86 -21.59
N PRO A 31 -0.92 29.44 -20.96
CA PRO A 31 -1.75 30.33 -20.16
C PRO A 31 -1.02 30.77 -18.88
N PRO A 32 -1.37 31.94 -18.29
CA PRO A 32 -0.63 32.53 -17.19
C PRO A 32 -0.65 31.64 -15.94
N GLN A 33 0.54 31.29 -15.45
CA GLN A 33 0.71 30.52 -14.22
C GLN A 33 0.51 31.43 -13.01
N ARG A 34 -0.57 31.24 -12.25
CA ARG A 34 -0.61 31.63 -10.84
C ARG A 34 0.28 30.65 -10.08
N ALA A 35 1.30 31.18 -9.40
CA ALA A 35 2.17 30.42 -8.52
C ALA A 35 1.34 29.79 -7.40
N ALA A 36 1.12 28.47 -7.48
CA ALA A 36 0.72 27.67 -6.34
C ALA A 36 2.01 27.22 -5.65
N GLU A 37 2.16 27.58 -4.37
CA GLU A 37 3.25 27.12 -3.52
C GLU A 37 3.34 25.59 -3.54
N LEU A 38 4.32 25.07 -4.29
CA LEU A 38 4.69 23.67 -4.28
C LEU A 38 5.30 23.37 -2.91
N THR A 39 4.47 22.83 -2.01
CA THR A 39 4.95 22.30 -0.73
C THR A 39 5.77 21.05 -1.05
N THR A 40 7.09 21.19 -1.07
CA THR A 40 8.02 20.04 -1.07
C THR A 40 7.80 19.27 0.23
N LEU A 41 7.22 18.08 0.11
CA LEU A 41 7.21 17.12 1.22
C LEU A 41 8.67 16.78 1.50
N HIS A 42 9.16 17.22 2.66
CA HIS A 42 10.34 16.62 3.26
C HIS A 42 10.01 15.14 3.42
N SER A 43 10.74 14.25 2.75
CA SER A 43 10.69 12.83 3.08
C SER A 43 11.08 12.74 4.56
N PRO A 44 10.17 12.41 5.49
CA PRO A 44 10.60 12.09 6.83
C PRO A 44 11.54 10.90 6.66
N ARG A 45 12.76 11.03 7.19
CA ARG A 45 13.56 9.84 7.38
C ARG A 45 12.72 8.96 8.31
N VAL A 46 12.43 7.73 7.91
CA VAL A 46 11.89 6.72 8.82
C VAL A 46 13.02 6.39 9.81
N GLU A 47 13.32 7.35 10.70
CA GLU A 47 14.22 7.26 11.85
C GLU A 47 13.37 6.86 13.08
N GLY A 48 12.53 5.83 12.94
CA GLY A 48 11.85 5.22 14.06
C GLY A 48 12.68 4.04 14.56
N SER A 49 13.03 4.01 15.85
CA SER A 49 13.51 2.76 16.46
C SER A 49 12.37 1.76 16.42
N ALA A 50 12.55 0.64 15.71
CA ALA A 50 11.55 -0.43 15.72
C ALA A 50 11.37 -0.97 17.16
N ALA A 51 10.13 -1.17 17.57
CA ALA A 51 9.82 -2.05 18.68
C ALA A 51 9.95 -3.50 18.23
N ILE A 52 10.21 -4.42 19.17
CA ILE A 52 10.08 -5.86 18.92
C ILE A 52 8.75 -6.30 19.48
N GLU A 53 7.89 -6.83 18.62
CA GLU A 53 6.59 -7.39 19.00
C GLU A 53 6.69 -8.92 19.01
N ALA A 54 6.21 -9.53 20.10
CA ALA A 54 6.19 -10.97 20.29
C ALA A 54 4.79 -11.55 20.06
N THR A 55 4.75 -12.73 19.44
CA THR A 55 3.56 -13.55 19.20
C THR A 55 3.83 -14.98 19.64
N GLU A 56 2.81 -15.83 19.67
CA GLU A 56 3.02 -17.27 19.91
C GLU A 56 3.72 -18.00 18.73
N PHE A 57 4.06 -17.26 17.68
CA PHE A 57 4.78 -17.72 16.48
C PHE A 57 6.19 -17.13 16.37
N GLY A 58 6.65 -16.38 17.37
CA GLY A 58 7.96 -15.74 17.40
C GLY A 58 7.86 -14.22 17.48
N GLU A 59 8.97 -13.55 17.15
CA GLU A 59 9.09 -12.10 17.22
C GLU A 59 9.27 -11.49 15.83
N HIS A 60 8.88 -10.23 15.68
CA HIS A 60 9.17 -9.43 14.50
C HIS A 60 9.40 -7.96 14.90
N ALA A 61 9.93 -7.17 13.98
CA ALA A 61 10.03 -5.72 14.18
C ALA A 61 8.70 -5.04 13.85
N LEU A 62 8.33 -4.04 14.65
CA LEU A 62 7.19 -3.15 14.44
C LEU A 62 7.70 -1.71 14.37
N TYR A 63 7.40 -1.03 13.26
CA TYR A 63 7.56 0.42 13.16
C TYR A 63 6.17 1.06 13.19
N THR A 64 6.02 2.13 13.98
CA THR A 64 4.78 2.88 14.09
C THR A 64 5.04 4.32 13.67
N LEU A 65 4.30 4.80 12.67
CA LEU A 65 4.51 6.08 12.01
C LEU A 65 3.17 6.81 11.92
N PRO A 66 2.94 7.83 12.75
CA PRO A 66 1.79 8.72 12.59
C PRO A 66 1.75 9.29 11.16
N VAL A 67 0.57 9.29 10.52
CA VAL A 67 0.44 9.82 9.16
C VAL A 67 0.83 11.30 9.08
N ALA A 68 0.72 12.05 10.17
CA ALA A 68 1.20 13.43 10.25
C ALA A 68 2.71 13.58 9.99
N GLU A 69 3.52 12.56 10.28
CA GLU A 69 4.97 12.59 10.00
C GLU A 69 5.24 12.39 8.51
N LEU A 70 4.48 11.51 7.86
CA LEU A 70 4.56 11.18 6.43
C LEU A 70 3.91 12.24 5.54
N TRP A 71 2.81 12.82 6.03
CA TRP A 71 1.99 13.80 5.34
C TRP A 71 1.37 14.77 6.36
N PRO A 72 2.07 15.88 6.70
CA PRO A 72 1.68 16.78 7.78
C PRO A 72 0.27 17.36 7.70
N LYS A 73 -0.22 17.65 6.48
CA LYS A 73 -1.59 18.15 6.26
C LYS A 73 -2.62 17.02 6.10
N GLY A 74 -2.16 15.77 6.05
CA GLY A 74 -2.96 14.59 5.74
C GLY A 74 -4.11 14.36 6.71
N PRO A 75 -3.88 14.26 8.04
CA PRO A 75 -4.94 14.00 9.00
C PRO A 75 -6.09 15.02 8.91
N GLY A 76 -5.79 16.31 8.79
CA GLY A 76 -6.82 17.35 8.62
C GLY A 76 -7.59 17.25 7.31
N LEU A 77 -6.91 16.93 6.20
CA LEU A 77 -7.56 16.73 4.90
C LEU A 77 -8.45 15.49 4.88
N VAL A 78 -8.03 14.41 5.54
CA VAL A 78 -8.80 13.17 5.67
C VAL A 78 -10.03 13.41 6.54
N ALA A 79 -9.87 14.05 7.70
CA ALA A 79 -10.98 14.36 8.61
C ALA A 79 -12.05 15.23 7.92
N GLY A 80 -11.65 16.34 7.27
CA GLY A 80 -12.60 17.22 6.59
C GLY A 80 -13.30 16.55 5.40
N ARG A 81 -12.62 15.65 4.67
CA ARG A 81 -13.25 14.86 3.61
C ARG A 81 -14.22 13.83 4.19
N LEU A 82 -13.85 13.14 5.26
CA LEU A 82 -14.71 12.15 5.88
C LEU A 82 -16.00 12.78 6.43
N GLU A 83 -15.89 13.97 7.05
CA GLU A 83 -17.06 14.75 7.48
C GLU A 83 -18.01 15.03 6.31
N HIS A 84 -17.47 15.49 5.17
CA HIS A 84 -18.25 15.74 3.98
C HIS A 84 -18.90 14.47 3.40
N LEU A 85 -18.15 13.37 3.32
CA LEU A 85 -18.64 12.09 2.78
C LEU A 85 -19.73 11.48 3.65
N SER A 86 -19.65 11.66 4.97
CA SER A 86 -20.65 11.15 5.92
C SER A 86 -22.03 11.78 5.75
N GLN A 87 -22.12 12.91 5.04
CA GLN A 87 -23.35 13.62 4.72
C GLN A 87 -23.92 13.25 3.34
N GLN A 88 -23.19 12.46 2.54
CA GLN A 88 -23.62 12.05 1.21
C GLN A 88 -24.34 10.69 1.23
N PRO A 89 -25.34 10.47 0.35
CA PRO A 89 -26.00 9.18 0.22
C PRO A 89 -25.12 8.21 -0.60
N LEU A 90 -24.00 7.77 -0.02
CA LEU A 90 -23.12 6.79 -0.65
C LEU A 90 -23.69 5.38 -0.50
N GLU A 91 -23.78 4.66 -1.62
CA GLU A 91 -24.28 3.28 -1.66
C GLU A 91 -23.14 2.28 -1.94
N GLY A 92 -23.42 1.00 -1.65
CA GLY A 92 -22.51 -0.11 -1.90
C GLY A 92 -21.22 -0.07 -1.07
N GLU A 93 -20.15 -0.68 -1.59
CA GLU A 93 -18.90 -0.88 -0.84
C GLU A 93 -18.23 0.42 -0.39
N LEU A 94 -18.46 1.55 -1.07
CA LEU A 94 -17.94 2.86 -0.65
C LEU A 94 -18.76 3.47 0.51
N GLY A 95 -20.08 3.27 0.52
CA GLY A 95 -20.92 3.70 1.65
C GLY A 95 -20.57 2.92 2.91
N GLU A 96 -20.42 1.60 2.80
CA GLU A 96 -19.99 0.74 3.91
C GLU A 96 -18.60 1.14 4.43
N LEU A 97 -17.66 1.45 3.53
CA LEU A 97 -16.34 1.96 3.89
C LEU A 97 -16.41 3.26 4.69
N VAL A 98 -17.18 4.25 4.22
CA VAL A 98 -17.32 5.54 4.91
C VAL A 98 -17.97 5.37 6.29
N GLN A 99 -18.94 4.47 6.43
CA GLN A 99 -19.57 4.17 7.72
C GLN A 99 -18.63 3.49 8.72
N ALA A 100 -17.69 2.66 8.25
CA ALA A 100 -16.72 2.00 9.10
C ALA A 100 -15.55 2.92 9.53
N MET A 101 -15.30 4.00 8.78
CA MET A 101 -14.26 4.98 9.12
C MET A 101 -14.65 5.81 10.35
N PRO A 102 -13.66 6.29 11.14
CA PRO A 102 -12.24 5.94 11.03
C PRO A 102 -11.87 4.62 11.73
N GLY A 103 -12.67 4.15 12.69
CA GLY A 103 -12.21 3.18 13.69
C GLY A 103 -12.26 1.70 13.31
N ARG A 104 -12.98 1.32 12.25
CA ARG A 104 -13.19 -0.10 11.85
C ARG A 104 -12.66 -0.40 10.45
N VAL A 105 -11.68 0.38 10.01
CA VAL A 105 -11.05 0.27 8.68
C VAL A 105 -9.55 0.09 8.82
N ALA A 106 -8.99 -0.79 8.01
CA ALA A 106 -7.56 -0.88 7.80
C ALA A 106 -7.22 -0.84 6.32
N LEU A 107 -6.14 -0.15 5.97
CA LEU A 107 -5.56 -0.15 4.63
C LEU A 107 -4.32 -1.04 4.67
N LEU A 108 -4.12 -1.86 3.64
CA LEU A 108 -3.06 -2.85 3.60
C LEU A 108 -2.28 -2.78 2.27
N ASP A 109 -0.97 -2.90 2.40
CA ASP A 109 0.00 -3.04 1.31
C ASP A 109 1.13 -3.99 1.75
N LEU A 110 1.69 -4.79 0.84
CA LEU A 110 2.65 -5.86 1.18
C LEU A 110 3.94 -5.75 0.39
N GLU A 111 5.03 -6.22 0.99
CA GLU A 111 6.25 -6.57 0.25
C GLU A 111 6.62 -8.04 0.45
N THR A 112 6.99 -8.68 -0.65
CA THR A 112 7.24 -10.11 -0.72
C THR A 112 8.53 -10.41 -1.50
N CYS A 113 9.10 -11.59 -1.29
CA CYS A 113 10.27 -12.07 -2.05
C CYS A 113 9.92 -12.49 -3.49
N GLY A 114 8.84 -11.97 -4.06
CA GLY A 114 8.33 -12.33 -5.40
C GLY A 114 6.86 -12.73 -5.39
N LEU A 115 6.43 -13.38 -6.48
CA LEU A 115 5.04 -13.77 -6.67
C LEU A 115 4.74 -15.16 -6.09
N SER A 116 3.46 -15.42 -5.81
CA SER A 116 2.87 -16.75 -5.54
C SER A 116 3.69 -17.69 -4.66
N GLY A 117 3.39 -17.73 -3.36
CA GLY A 117 4.04 -18.65 -2.41
C GLY A 117 5.44 -18.22 -1.98
N ALA A 118 5.94 -17.08 -2.47
CA ALA A 118 7.11 -16.39 -1.93
C ALA A 118 6.89 -16.00 -0.46
N ALA A 119 8.00 -15.80 0.27
CA ALA A 119 7.91 -15.31 1.64
C ALA A 119 7.41 -13.85 1.64
N LEU A 120 6.48 -13.56 2.53
CA LEU A 120 6.09 -12.22 2.93
C LEU A 120 7.08 -11.75 3.99
N PHE A 121 7.57 -10.51 3.87
CA PHE A 121 8.50 -9.96 4.88
C PHE A 121 8.09 -8.60 5.42
N LEU A 122 7.18 -7.88 4.74
CA LEU A 122 6.65 -6.62 5.24
C LEU A 122 5.14 -6.59 4.99
N VAL A 123 4.40 -6.32 6.07
CA VAL A 123 3.00 -5.88 5.98
C VAL A 123 2.97 -4.43 6.42
N GLY A 124 2.56 -3.57 5.50
CA GLY A 124 2.11 -2.23 5.84
C GLY A 124 0.63 -2.28 6.20
N LEU A 125 0.27 -1.67 7.33
CA LEU A 125 -1.11 -1.49 7.77
C LEU A 125 -1.34 -0.04 8.19
N LEU A 126 -2.28 0.66 7.58
CA LEU A 126 -2.73 1.97 8.06
C LEU A 126 -4.10 1.82 8.72
N ARG A 127 -4.19 2.16 10.00
CA ARG A 127 -5.42 2.16 10.81
C ARG A 127 -5.42 3.35 11.77
N TRP A 128 -6.50 3.50 12.53
CA TRP A 128 -6.55 4.52 13.57
C TRP A 128 -6.10 3.93 14.91
N VAL A 129 -5.06 4.51 15.50
CA VAL A 129 -4.56 4.19 16.85
C VAL A 129 -4.78 5.43 17.69
N ASP A 130 -5.48 5.31 18.82
CA ASP A 130 -5.80 6.44 19.70
C ASP A 130 -6.45 7.63 18.97
N ASN A 131 -7.32 7.32 17.99
CA ASN A 131 -7.99 8.27 17.09
C ASN A 131 -7.07 9.00 16.09
N GLU A 132 -5.82 8.60 15.95
CA GLU A 132 -4.90 9.14 14.95
C GLU A 132 -4.66 8.14 13.82
N PRO A 133 -4.67 8.56 12.56
CA PRO A 133 -4.29 7.69 11.45
C PRO A 133 -2.79 7.39 11.54
N THR A 134 -2.45 6.11 11.58
CA THR A 134 -1.10 5.62 11.86
C THR A 134 -0.77 4.46 10.94
N VAL A 135 0.42 4.49 10.36
CA VAL A 135 1.02 3.38 9.62
C VAL A 135 1.80 2.51 10.59
N GLU A 136 1.47 1.22 10.61
CA GLU A 136 2.24 0.17 11.26
C GLU A 136 2.92 -0.70 10.20
N LEU A 137 4.23 -0.88 10.34
CA LEU A 137 5.03 -1.74 9.46
C LEU A 137 5.45 -2.97 10.25
N LEU A 138 4.80 -4.10 9.96
CA LEU A 138 5.10 -5.42 10.53
C LEU A 138 6.20 -6.06 9.68
N PHE A 139 7.44 -6.04 10.18
CA PHE A 139 8.63 -6.37 9.42
C PHE A 139 9.33 -7.62 9.97
N ALA A 140 9.48 -8.64 9.12
CA ALA A 140 10.27 -9.82 9.40
C ALA A 140 11.75 -9.50 9.18
N ARG A 141 12.59 -9.69 10.20
CA ARG A 141 14.04 -9.48 10.14
C ARG A 141 14.78 -10.69 9.53
N SER A 142 14.09 -11.83 9.45
CA SER A 142 14.53 -13.05 8.78
C SER A 142 13.32 -13.82 8.26
N TYR A 143 13.52 -14.76 7.34
CA TYR A 143 12.42 -15.60 6.82
C TYR A 143 11.70 -16.44 7.89
N ALA A 144 12.32 -16.66 9.05
CA ALA A 144 11.70 -17.39 10.16
C ALA A 144 10.60 -16.58 10.87
N GLU A 145 10.61 -15.25 10.72
CA GLU A 145 9.71 -14.34 11.45
C GLU A 145 8.39 -14.07 10.72
N GLU A 146 8.21 -14.60 9.50
CA GLU A 146 7.00 -14.38 8.69
C GLU A 146 5.72 -14.82 9.42
N ALA A 147 5.76 -15.93 10.15
CA ALA A 147 4.61 -16.41 10.92
C ALA A 147 4.21 -15.42 12.04
N ALA A 148 5.20 -14.77 12.67
CA ALA A 148 4.97 -13.77 13.70
C ALA A 148 4.36 -12.49 13.11
N VAL A 149 4.86 -12.05 11.95
CA VAL A 149 4.30 -10.93 11.19
C VAL A 149 2.83 -11.17 10.83
N LEU A 150 2.51 -12.34 10.28
CA LEU A 150 1.14 -12.70 9.91
C LEU A 150 0.23 -12.83 11.13
N ALA A 151 0.72 -13.41 12.23
CA ALA A 151 -0.04 -13.49 13.47
C ALA A 151 -0.39 -12.10 14.02
N SER A 152 0.58 -11.18 13.98
CA SER A 152 0.39 -9.79 14.35
C SER A 152 -0.63 -9.07 13.46
N LEU A 153 -0.58 -9.29 12.14
CA LEU A 153 -1.59 -8.79 11.21
C LEU A 153 -2.99 -9.27 11.59
N TRP A 154 -3.20 -10.57 11.78
CA TRP A 154 -4.54 -11.11 12.08
C TRP A 154 -5.14 -10.53 13.35
N ARG A 155 -4.33 -10.35 14.40
CA ARG A 155 -4.80 -9.70 15.64
C ARG A 155 -5.26 -8.26 15.41
N ARG A 156 -4.53 -7.50 14.58
CA ARG A 156 -4.88 -6.13 14.21
C ARG A 156 -6.16 -6.05 13.34
N LEU A 157 -6.53 -7.15 12.69
CA LEU A 157 -7.74 -7.22 11.87
C LEU A 157 -8.99 -7.66 12.65
N ASN A 158 -8.89 -8.06 13.92
CA ASN A 158 -10.03 -8.59 14.69
C ASN A 158 -11.21 -7.60 14.80
N ASP A 159 -10.93 -6.31 14.96
CA ASP A 159 -11.97 -5.27 15.10
C ASP A 159 -12.24 -4.50 13.78
N ILE A 160 -11.64 -4.94 12.68
CA ILE A 160 -11.72 -4.30 11.37
C ILE A 160 -12.89 -4.91 10.58
N ASP A 161 -13.84 -4.06 10.21
CA ASP A 161 -14.97 -4.44 9.34
C ASP A 161 -14.59 -4.39 7.86
N VAL A 162 -13.76 -3.41 7.48
CA VAL A 162 -13.42 -3.12 6.09
C VAL A 162 -11.91 -3.06 5.89
N LEU A 163 -11.41 -3.93 5.02
CA LEU A 163 -10.05 -3.94 4.53
C LEU A 163 -9.99 -3.22 3.18
N VAL A 164 -9.12 -2.23 3.06
CA VAL A 164 -8.90 -1.48 1.83
C VAL A 164 -7.51 -1.81 1.28
N THR A 165 -7.42 -2.09 -0.02
CA THR A 165 -6.15 -2.34 -0.71
C THR A 165 -6.12 -1.65 -2.06
N PHE A 166 -4.96 -1.59 -2.71
CA PHE A 166 -4.86 -1.22 -4.12
C PHE A 166 -4.42 -2.42 -4.95
N ASN A 167 -5.33 -3.01 -5.74
CA ASN A 167 -5.11 -4.25 -6.49
C ASN A 167 -4.93 -5.50 -5.60
N GLY A 168 -5.11 -5.38 -4.28
CA GLY A 168 -4.83 -6.46 -3.32
C GLY A 168 -5.80 -7.64 -3.37
N LYS A 169 -6.98 -7.52 -4.00
CA LYS A 169 -7.86 -8.71 -4.22
C LYS A 169 -7.19 -9.78 -5.07
N SER A 170 -6.32 -9.36 -5.99
CA SER A 170 -5.66 -10.26 -6.94
C SER A 170 -4.23 -10.65 -6.52
N PHE A 171 -3.64 -9.94 -5.57
CA PHE A 171 -2.22 -10.09 -5.21
C PHE A 171 -2.03 -10.24 -3.69
N ASP A 172 -2.28 -9.18 -2.94
CA ASP A 172 -1.93 -9.11 -1.51
C ASP A 172 -2.73 -10.08 -0.64
N TRP A 173 -4.05 -10.02 -0.72
CA TRP A 173 -4.93 -10.82 0.13
C TRP A 173 -4.80 -12.33 -0.12
N PRO A 174 -4.72 -12.81 -1.39
CA PRO A 174 -4.38 -14.20 -1.66
C PRO A 174 -3.05 -14.64 -1.02
N MET A 175 -2.03 -13.77 -1.00
CA MET A 175 -0.75 -14.07 -0.35
C MET A 175 -0.92 -14.22 1.17
N VAL A 176 -1.59 -13.28 1.84
CA VAL A 176 -1.86 -13.35 3.28
C VAL A 176 -2.55 -14.66 3.64
N VAL A 177 -3.60 -15.03 2.89
CA VAL A 177 -4.36 -16.26 3.13
C VAL A 177 -3.51 -17.52 2.89
N ASP A 178 -2.76 -17.58 1.79
CA ASP A 178 -1.89 -18.73 1.46
C ASP A 178 -0.80 -18.94 2.52
N ARG A 179 -0.07 -17.87 2.87
CA ARG A 179 1.00 -17.93 3.86
C ARG A 179 0.46 -18.27 5.25
N SER A 180 -0.68 -17.72 5.64
CA SER A 180 -1.33 -18.07 6.92
C SER A 180 -1.75 -19.53 7.01
N ARG A 181 -2.19 -20.12 5.88
CA ARG A 181 -2.48 -21.57 5.80
C ARG A 181 -1.20 -22.39 5.92
N ARG A 182 -0.11 -21.99 5.26
CA ARG A 182 1.20 -22.66 5.35
C ARG A 182 1.69 -22.76 6.80
N TYR A 183 1.53 -21.71 7.60
CA TYR A 183 1.91 -21.69 9.02
C TYR A 183 0.84 -22.22 9.97
N LEU A 184 -0.29 -22.74 9.44
CA LEU A 184 -1.41 -23.28 10.21
C LEU A 184 -1.96 -22.30 11.26
N LEU A 185 -1.97 -20.99 10.96
CA LEU A 185 -2.36 -19.95 11.92
C LEU A 185 -3.81 -20.12 12.42
N HIS A 186 -4.70 -20.61 11.56
CA HIS A 186 -6.10 -20.93 11.88
C HIS A 186 -6.27 -21.93 13.05
N LYS A 187 -5.22 -22.66 13.46
CA LYS A 187 -5.27 -23.56 14.61
C LYS A 187 -5.15 -22.85 15.96
N LYS A 188 -4.65 -21.60 15.98
CA LYS A 188 -4.38 -20.84 17.20
C LYS A 188 -5.00 -19.44 17.20
N LEU A 189 -5.28 -18.90 16.02
CA LEU A 189 -5.80 -17.55 15.83
C LEU A 189 -7.17 -17.57 15.15
N GLU A 190 -7.99 -16.60 15.53
CA GLU A 190 -9.14 -16.21 14.71
C GLU A 190 -8.64 -15.47 13.47
N LEU A 191 -9.18 -15.85 12.31
CA LEU A 191 -8.84 -15.24 11.02
C LEU A 191 -10.09 -14.52 10.51
N PRO A 192 -10.34 -13.26 10.93
CA PRO A 192 -11.50 -12.51 10.50
C PRO A 192 -11.56 -12.36 8.98
N THR A 193 -12.76 -12.29 8.42
CA THR A 193 -12.98 -12.03 7.00
C THR A 193 -13.61 -10.64 6.82
N PRO A 194 -12.80 -9.57 6.89
CA PRO A 194 -13.32 -8.22 6.66
C PRO A 194 -13.84 -8.09 5.23
N ARG A 195 -14.77 -7.15 5.04
CA ARG A 195 -15.20 -6.77 3.70
C ARG A 195 -14.01 -6.16 2.99
N HIS A 196 -13.78 -6.56 1.75
CA HIS A 196 -12.61 -6.13 1.01
C HIS A 196 -13.00 -5.13 -0.06
N VAL A 197 -12.53 -3.89 0.07
CA VAL A 197 -12.68 -2.85 -0.94
C VAL A 197 -11.36 -2.66 -1.68
N ASP A 198 -11.37 -2.87 -2.99
CA ASP A 198 -10.17 -2.73 -3.82
C ASP A 198 -10.23 -1.43 -4.63
N MET A 199 -9.42 -0.46 -4.21
CA MET A 199 -9.41 0.89 -4.76
C MET A 199 -8.98 0.94 -6.22
N LEU A 200 -8.31 -0.08 -6.77
CA LEU A 200 -7.93 -0.08 -8.19
C LEU A 200 -9.17 0.01 -9.10
N HIS A 201 -10.25 -0.68 -8.75
CA HIS A 201 -11.48 -0.67 -9.55
C HIS A 201 -12.15 0.70 -9.55
N HIS A 202 -12.23 1.34 -8.38
CA HIS A 202 -12.81 2.67 -8.27
C HIS A 202 -11.92 3.73 -8.92
N ALA A 203 -10.60 3.65 -8.72
CA ALA A 203 -9.64 4.55 -9.35
C ALA A 203 -9.70 4.44 -10.88
N ARG A 204 -9.79 3.24 -11.45
CA ARG A 204 -9.96 3.05 -12.90
C ARG A 204 -11.25 3.67 -13.42
N ARG A 205 -12.37 3.49 -12.71
CA ARG A 205 -13.65 4.13 -13.09
C ARG A 205 -13.53 5.64 -13.14
N LYS A 206 -12.82 6.25 -12.19
CA LYS A 206 -12.70 7.70 -12.07
C LYS A 206 -11.63 8.30 -13.00
N TYR A 207 -10.51 7.61 -13.22
CA TYR A 207 -9.31 8.24 -13.77
C TYR A 207 -8.77 7.63 -15.07
N LYS A 208 -9.26 6.47 -15.52
CA LYS A 208 -8.73 5.80 -16.73
C LYS A 208 -8.77 6.67 -17.99
N ALA A 209 -9.73 7.60 -18.08
CA ALA A 209 -9.88 8.49 -19.25
C ALA A 209 -8.88 9.67 -19.25
N VAL A 210 -8.25 9.97 -18.11
CA VAL A 210 -7.44 11.19 -17.93
C VAL A 210 -5.99 10.91 -17.50
N LEU A 211 -5.68 9.68 -17.08
CA LEU A 211 -4.33 9.26 -16.70
C LEU A 211 -3.74 8.29 -17.75
N PRO A 212 -2.41 8.30 -17.93
CA PRO A 212 -1.75 7.36 -18.85
C PRO A 212 -1.89 5.91 -18.40
N ASP A 213 -1.91 5.67 -17.09
CA ASP A 213 -2.30 4.41 -16.48
C ASP A 213 -2.90 4.66 -15.08
N CYS A 214 -3.43 3.62 -14.45
CA CYS A 214 -3.96 3.69 -13.09
C CYS A 214 -3.06 2.92 -12.11
N LYS A 215 -1.73 3.00 -12.27
CA LYS A 215 -0.80 2.55 -11.24
C LYS A 215 -0.79 3.54 -10.08
N LEU A 216 -0.50 3.05 -8.88
CA LEU A 216 -0.53 3.85 -7.66
C LEU A 216 0.38 5.08 -7.75
N GLN A 217 1.61 4.91 -8.26
CA GLN A 217 2.59 5.99 -8.49
C GLN A 217 2.09 7.05 -9.49
N THR A 218 1.38 6.64 -10.55
CA THR A 218 0.79 7.58 -11.52
C THR A 218 -0.32 8.41 -10.88
N ILE A 219 -1.19 7.77 -10.09
CA ILE A 219 -2.26 8.46 -9.38
C ILE A 219 -1.68 9.38 -8.30
N GLU A 220 -0.65 8.96 -7.59
CA GLU A 220 0.03 9.79 -6.61
C GLU A 220 0.56 11.09 -7.23
N SER A 221 1.34 10.97 -8.29
CA SER A 221 1.98 12.11 -8.93
C SER A 221 0.96 13.06 -9.57
N GLN A 222 -0.04 12.54 -10.28
CA GLN A 222 -0.97 13.36 -11.08
C GLN A 222 -2.23 13.79 -10.32
N VAL A 223 -2.76 12.94 -9.45
CA VAL A 223 -4.02 13.20 -8.71
C VAL A 223 -3.73 13.70 -7.30
N CYS A 224 -2.86 13.00 -6.56
CA CYS A 224 -2.54 13.37 -5.19
C CYS A 224 -1.57 14.57 -5.13
N ARG A 225 -0.83 14.82 -6.22
CA ARG A 225 0.17 15.89 -6.37
C ARG A 225 1.25 15.81 -5.29
N ARG A 226 1.64 14.59 -4.92
CA ARG A 226 2.72 14.28 -3.98
C ARG A 226 3.85 13.50 -4.67
N PRO A 227 4.61 14.12 -5.59
CA PRO A 227 5.75 13.44 -6.17
C PRO A 227 6.76 13.10 -5.06
N ARG A 228 7.15 11.82 -5.00
CA ARG A 228 8.21 11.35 -4.09
C ARG A 228 9.59 11.59 -4.71
N GLY A 229 10.62 11.58 -3.86
CA GLY A 229 12.02 11.54 -4.31
C GLY A 229 12.38 10.22 -5.01
N PRO A 230 13.69 9.96 -5.23
CA PRO A 230 14.15 8.66 -5.73
C PRO A 230 13.63 7.52 -4.86
N ASP A 231 13.16 6.46 -5.53
CA ASP A 231 12.48 5.33 -4.91
C ASP A 231 13.13 4.02 -5.35
N ILE A 232 13.03 2.97 -4.53
CA ILE A 232 13.52 1.65 -4.88
C ILE A 232 12.58 1.04 -5.94
N PRO A 233 13.10 0.59 -7.10
CA PRO A 233 12.24 -0.10 -8.06
C PRO A 233 11.67 -1.37 -7.45
N GLY A 234 10.35 -1.60 -7.56
CA GLY A 234 9.69 -2.78 -6.98
C GLY A 234 10.33 -4.12 -7.36
N SER A 235 10.92 -4.23 -8.55
CA SER A 235 11.64 -5.43 -8.98
C SER A 235 12.94 -5.71 -8.21
N GLN A 236 13.50 -4.71 -7.50
CA GLN A 236 14.72 -4.83 -6.70
C GLN A 236 14.42 -5.13 -5.23
N ILE A 237 13.18 -4.92 -4.78
CA ILE A 237 12.76 -5.10 -3.39
C ILE A 237 13.07 -6.52 -2.86
N PRO A 238 12.80 -7.63 -3.59
CA PRO A 238 13.17 -8.97 -3.13
C PRO A 238 14.68 -9.14 -2.89
N ALA A 239 15.50 -8.62 -3.81
CA ALA A 239 16.95 -8.73 -3.72
C ALA A 239 17.52 -7.89 -2.57
N ALA A 240 16.93 -6.73 -2.30
CA ALA A 240 17.27 -5.90 -1.14
C ALA A 240 17.00 -6.65 0.18
N TYR A 241 15.86 -7.32 0.29
CA TYR A 241 15.53 -8.12 1.48
C TYR A 241 16.48 -9.31 1.66
N ASP A 242 16.75 -10.07 0.59
CA ASP A 242 17.69 -11.19 0.64
C ASP A 242 19.10 -10.71 1.07
N ASN A 243 19.53 -9.55 0.59
CA ASN A 243 20.79 -8.94 0.97
C ASN A 243 20.81 -8.52 2.45
N TYR A 244 19.71 -7.94 2.94
CA TYR A 244 19.55 -7.59 4.35
C TYR A 244 19.62 -8.81 5.25
N VAL A 245 18.88 -9.88 4.97
CA VAL A 245 18.90 -11.11 5.79
C VAL A 245 20.31 -11.73 5.83
N ARG A 246 21.04 -11.68 4.71
CA ARG A 246 22.40 -12.24 4.62
C ARG A 246 23.46 -11.38 5.32
N THR A 247 23.33 -10.06 5.28
CA THR A 247 24.43 -9.14 5.66
C THR A 247 24.13 -8.27 6.87
N GLY A 248 22.87 -8.17 7.28
CA GLY A 248 22.39 -7.24 8.30
C GLY A 248 22.36 -5.77 7.87
N ARG A 249 22.69 -5.44 6.60
CA ARG A 249 22.71 -4.06 6.11
C ARG A 249 21.30 -3.57 5.80
N ASP A 250 20.85 -2.55 6.54
CA ASP A 250 19.46 -2.07 6.54
C ASP A 250 19.20 -0.88 5.60
N ASP A 251 20.21 -0.36 4.90
CA ASP A 251 20.09 0.89 4.12
C ASP A 251 19.02 0.82 3.02
N GLU A 252 18.98 -0.28 2.26
CA GLU A 252 17.94 -0.51 1.24
C GLU A 252 16.59 -0.82 1.89
N MET A 253 16.58 -1.56 3.00
CA MET A 253 15.35 -1.91 3.70
C MET A 253 14.66 -0.71 4.34
N ARG A 254 15.42 0.33 4.72
CA ARG A 254 14.84 1.62 5.11
C ARG A 254 14.05 2.25 3.97
N GLN A 255 14.55 2.17 2.73
CA GLN A 255 13.86 2.68 1.55
C GLN A 255 12.60 1.85 1.25
N VAL A 256 12.67 0.52 1.34
CA VAL A 256 11.51 -0.37 1.20
C VAL A 256 10.42 -0.04 2.21
N ARG A 257 10.77 0.13 3.49
CA ARG A 257 9.80 0.53 4.53
C ARG A 257 9.19 1.90 4.27
N GLN A 258 9.99 2.86 3.81
CA GLN A 258 9.50 4.18 3.44
C GLN A 258 8.58 4.15 2.22
N HIS A 259 8.91 3.33 1.22
CA HIS A 259 8.07 3.10 0.03
C HIS A 259 6.68 2.62 0.42
N ASN A 260 6.61 1.50 1.14
CA ASN A 260 5.38 0.88 1.59
C ASN A 260 4.54 1.82 2.49
N ALA A 261 5.18 2.56 3.40
CA ALA A 261 4.49 3.55 4.24
C ALA A 261 3.85 4.68 3.42
N LEU A 262 4.55 5.20 2.41
CA LEU A 262 4.03 6.24 1.54
C LEU A 262 2.94 5.71 0.59
N ASP A 263 3.02 4.45 0.16
CA ASP A 263 1.98 3.79 -0.62
C ASP A 263 0.66 3.70 0.15
N LEU A 264 0.71 3.39 1.45
CA LEU A 264 -0.47 3.44 2.32
C LEU A 264 -1.05 4.85 2.47
N VAL A 265 -0.21 5.88 2.63
CA VAL A 265 -0.66 7.28 2.67
C VAL A 265 -1.34 7.66 1.35
N THR A 266 -0.82 7.21 0.23
CA THR A 266 -1.44 7.43 -1.07
C THR A 266 -2.73 6.66 -1.25
N LEU A 267 -2.80 5.41 -0.78
CA LEU A 267 -4.04 4.65 -0.74
C LEU A 267 -5.11 5.36 0.10
N LEU A 268 -4.75 5.95 1.24
CA LEU A 268 -5.66 6.73 2.07
C LEU A 268 -6.20 7.96 1.33
N ASP A 269 -5.32 8.76 0.71
CA ASP A 269 -5.76 9.95 -0.04
C ASP A 269 -6.66 9.56 -1.24
N ILE A 270 -6.31 8.50 -1.97
CA ILE A 270 -7.13 8.00 -3.08
C ILE A 270 -8.50 7.56 -2.57
N THR A 271 -8.55 6.85 -1.45
CA THR A 271 -9.80 6.41 -0.83
C THR A 271 -10.72 7.60 -0.56
N MET A 272 -10.18 8.66 0.05
CA MET A 272 -10.94 9.89 0.35
C MET A 272 -11.32 10.69 -0.90
N ARG A 273 -10.61 10.53 -2.02
CA ARG A 273 -10.91 11.22 -3.29
C ARG A 273 -11.86 10.48 -4.19
N VAL A 274 -11.88 9.16 -4.10
CA VAL A 274 -12.72 8.33 -4.98
C VAL A 274 -14.08 8.08 -4.35
N ALA A 275 -14.18 8.12 -3.02
CA ALA A 275 -15.45 8.15 -2.32
C ALA A 275 -16.23 9.48 -2.53
N SER A 276 -15.53 10.57 -2.87
CA SER A 276 -16.12 11.90 -3.15
C SER A 276 -16.56 12.12 -4.59
#